data_AF-A0A7X5VRN5-F1
#
_entry.id   AF-A0A7X5VRN5-F1
#
_cell.length_a   1.000
_cell.length_b   1.000
_cell.length_c   1.000
_cell.angle_alpha   90.00
_cell.angle_beta   90.00
_cell.angle_gamma   90.00
#
_symmetry.space_group_name_H-M   'P 1'
#
loop_
_entity.id
_entity.type
_entity.pdbx_description
1 polymer ?
#
loop_
_entity_poly.entity_id
_entity_poly.type
_entity_poly.pdbx_seq_one_letter_code
_entity_poly.pdbx_strand_id
1 'polypeptide(L)' 'MAKRIKRKPGKIEQFQFEDRTYQIDPELKKVYRSFVEIETAKASAIMTVWRERAVTA' A
#
# COMPACT_ATOMS: atom_id res chain seq x y z
N MET A 1 -22.04 12.78 19.36
CA MET A 1 -22.24 11.65 18.43
C MET A 1 -21.00 11.52 17.55
N ALA A 2 -20.17 10.50 17.78
CA ALA A 2 -19.04 10.23 16.88
C ALA A 2 -19.58 9.63 15.58
N LYS A 3 -19.45 10.35 14.45
CA LYS A 3 -19.73 9.80 13.13
C LYS A 3 -18.72 8.68 12.87
N ARG A 4 -19.14 7.42 12.98
CA ARG A 4 -18.35 6.26 12.58
C ARG A 4 -18.26 6.28 11.06
N ILE A 5 -17.23 6.92 10.54
CA ILE A 5 -16.90 6.91 9.12
C ILE A 5 -16.63 5.45 8.77
N LYS A 6 -17.59 4.76 8.13
CA LYS A 6 -17.33 3.49 7.45
C LYS A 6 -16.38 3.84 6.31
N ARG A 7 -15.07 3.82 6.56
CA ARG A 7 -14.08 3.86 5.49
C ARG A 7 -14.44 2.69 4.59
N LYS A 8 -14.77 2.97 3.32
CA LYS A 8 -14.78 1.91 2.31
C LYS A 8 -13.42 1.22 2.47
N PRO A 9 -13.35 -0.13 2.48
CA PRO A 9 -12.06 -0.78 2.46
C PRO A 9 -11.31 -0.14 1.29
N GLY A 10 -10.24 0.59 1.61
CA GLY A 10 -9.45 1.27 0.60
C GLY A 10 -9.05 0.25 -0.44
N LYS A 11 -8.93 0.67 -1.69
CA LYS A 11 -8.55 -0.24 -2.77
C LYS A 11 -7.11 -0.67 -2.47
N ILE A 12 -6.94 -1.79 -1.76
CA ILE A 12 -5.63 -2.39 -1.51
C ILE A 12 -5.17 -2.96 -2.84
N GLU A 13 -4.10 -2.40 -3.38
CA GLU A 13 -3.55 -2.81 -4.66
C GLU A 13 -2.46 -3.85 -4.43
N GLN A 14 -2.51 -4.93 -5.19
CA GLN A 14 -1.46 -5.93 -5.18
C GLN A 14 -0.29 -5.44 -6.04
N PHE A 15 0.89 -5.40 -5.47
CA PHE A 15 2.09 -4.89 -6.11
C PHE A 15 3.24 -5.89 -5.97
N GLN A 16 3.87 -6.23 -7.09
CA GLN A 16 4.99 -7.17 -7.09
C GLN A 16 6.33 -6.43 -7.15
N PHE A 17 7.20 -6.69 -6.17
CA PHE A 17 8.50 -6.04 -5.99
C PHE A 17 9.53 -7.05 -5.50
N GLU A 18 10.73 -7.07 -6.09
CA GLU A 18 11.84 -7.97 -5.69
C GLU A 18 11.40 -9.43 -5.45
N ASP A 19 10.62 -10.00 -6.37
CA ASP A 19 10.10 -11.38 -6.29
C ASP A 19 9.02 -11.64 -5.22
N ARG A 20 8.51 -10.60 -4.57
CA ARG A 20 7.47 -10.71 -3.53
C ARG A 20 6.23 -9.91 -3.88
N THR A 21 5.08 -10.43 -3.49
CA THR A 21 3.80 -9.72 -3.60
C THR A 21 3.52 -8.93 -2.33
N TYR A 22 3.23 -7.66 -2.51
CA TYR A 22 2.91 -6.67 -1.51
C TYR A 22 1.50 -6.16 -1.71
N GLN A 23 0.91 -5.65 -0.63
CA GLN A 23 -0.42 -5.05 -0.60
C GLN A 23 -0.24 -3.59 -0.23
N ILE A 24 -0.51 -2.70 -1.17
CA ILE A 24 -0.33 -1.26 -0.98
C ILE A 24 -1.68 -0.64 -0.71
N ASP A 25 -1.77 0.09 0.40
CA ASP A 25 -2.88 0.97 0.71
C ASP A 25 -2.47 2.41 0.33
N PRO A 26 -2.94 2.94 -0.81
CA PRO A 26 -2.58 4.28 -1.27
C PRO A 26 -3.19 5.39 -0.41
N GLU A 27 -4.32 5.12 0.27
CA GLU A 27 -4.98 6.09 1.14
C GLU A 27 -4.21 6.27 2.45
N LEU A 28 -3.78 5.16 3.05
CA LEU A 28 -3.02 5.15 4.31
C LEU A 28 -1.51 5.31 4.11
N LYS A 29 -1.04 5.22 2.86
CA LYS A 29 0.38 5.17 2.51
C LYS A 29 1.10 4.03 3.24
N LYS A 30 0.43 2.87 3.34
CA LYS A 30 0.93 1.71 4.05
C LYS A 30 1.19 0.58 3.08
N VAL A 31 2.24 -0.17 3.37
CA VAL A 31 2.60 -1.37 2.62
C VAL A 31 2.51 -2.56 3.57
N TYR A 32 1.73 -3.55 3.14
CA TYR A 32 1.51 -4.79 3.84
C TYR A 32 2.10 -5.96 3.06
N ARG A 33 2.51 -7.01 3.77
CA ARG A 33 2.85 -8.32 3.22
C ARG A 33 2.23 -9.38 4.09
N SER A 34 1.38 -10.22 3.51
CA SER A 34 0.68 -11.29 4.24
C SER A 34 0.05 -10.78 5.54
N PHE A 35 -0.68 -9.66 5.48
CA PHE A 35 -1.32 -8.99 6.63
C PHE A 35 -0.36 -8.35 7.66
N VAL A 36 0.95 -8.32 7.40
CA VAL A 36 1.94 -7.65 8.25
C VAL A 36 2.36 -6.33 7.62
N GLU A 37 2.26 -5.24 8.37
CA GLU A 37 2.81 -3.93 7.96
C GLU A 37 4.34 -4.01 7.91
N ILE A 38 4.93 -3.50 6.83
CA ILE A 38 6.37 -3.61 6.60
C ILE A 38 7.07 -2.36 7.10
N GLU A 39 8.27 -2.54 7.65
CA GLU A 39 9.12 -1.47 8.13
C GLU A 39 9.24 -0.30 7.15
N THR A 40 9.21 0.91 7.71
CA THR A 40 9.06 2.18 7.01
C THR A 40 10.09 2.40 5.89
N ALA A 41 11.33 1.94 6.07
CA ALA A 41 12.39 2.11 5.06
C ALA A 41 12.09 1.31 3.78
N LYS A 42 11.73 0.03 3.91
CA LYS A 42 11.38 -0.82 2.76
C LYS A 42 10.01 -0.45 2.18
N ALA A 43 9.06 -0.07 3.04
CA ALA A 43 7.76 0.43 2.59
C ALA A 43 7.91 1.69 1.73
N SER A 44 8.79 2.62 2.10
CA SER A 44 9.04 3.84 1.32
C SER A 44 9.59 3.53 -0.08
N ALA A 45 10.56 2.61 -0.18
CA ALA A 45 11.09 2.18 -1.46
C ALA A 45 10.00 1.55 -2.35
N ILE A 46 9.22 0.60 -1.81
CA ILE A 46 8.12 -0.05 -2.52
C ILE A 46 7.09 0.98 -2.98
N MET A 47 6.76 1.95 -2.13
CA MET A 47 5.77 2.97 -2.44
C MET A 47 6.24 3.94 -3.52
N THR A 48 7.52 4.30 -3.54
CA THR A 48 8.12 5.09 -4.63
C THR A 48 7.99 4.36 -5.96
N VAL A 49 8.42 3.10 -6.02
CA VAL A 49 8.41 2.30 -7.26
C VAL A 49 6.96 2.03 -7.73
N TRP A 50 6.03 1.83 -6.80
CA TRP A 50 4.60 1.72 -7.12
C TRP A 50 4.05 3.02 -7.72
N ARG A 51 4.39 4.19 -7.15
CA ARG A 51 3.98 5.49 -7.72
C ARG A 51 4.55 5.71 -9.11
N GLU A 52 5.82 5.39 -9.33
CA GLU A 52 6.45 5.51 -10.65
C GLU A 52 5.74 4.63 -11.69
N ARG A 53 5.40 3.38 -11.33
CA ARG A 53 4.60 2.50 -12.20
C ARG A 53 3.18 3.04 -12.45
N ALA A 54 2.52 3.59 -11.44
CA ALA A 54 1.16 4.14 -11.57
C ALA A 54 1.10 5.39 -12.46
N VAL A 55 2.19 6.16 -12.57
CA VAL A 55 2.29 7.34 -13.44
C VAL A 55 2.56 6.95 -14.91
N THR A 56 3.04 5.74 -15.16
CA THR A 56 3.46 5.29 -16.50
C THR A 56 2.38 4.44 -17.21
N ALA A 57 1.21 4.23 -16.59
CA ALA A 57 0.09 3.45 -17.12
C ALA A 57 -1.12 4.34 -17.43
#